data_AF-A0AAJ4IA98-F1
#
_entry.id   AF-A0AAJ4IA98-F1
#
_cell.length_a   1.000
_cell.length_b   1.000
_cell.length_c   1.000
_cell.angle_alpha   90.00
_cell.angle_beta   90.00
_cell.angle_gamma   90.00
#
_symmetry.space_group_name_H-M   'P 1'
#
loop_
_entity.id
_entity.type
_entity.pdbx_description
1 polymer ?
#
loop_
_entity_poly.entity_id
_entity_poly.type
_entity_poly.pdbx_seq_one_letter_code
_entity_poly.pdbx_strand_id
1 'polypeptide(L)'
;MGKKFKHYDHEDAVAARDNVINIIDEVEPEDLVNAIKRAPSLRGMILGYIAEEMFEKHVLEPHQEIDDVRKHDDHDRENNKIDRDFVFNGRRYTIQNKSIQTNSICWNDNLGSLSADVQNDASDKRPVTLPNGNVVETTNYKRGDYDILAVPLFPFTGKWDFAYKRNRDCRLTTSKKYSTEDQQYLLATTEVITYPLSEEWTTDIEELLDDSLGQEIDEE
;
A
#
# COMPACT_ATOMS: atom_id res chain seq x y z
N MET A 1 39.61 -16.77 -13.48
CA MET A 1 39.91 -15.68 -14.43
C MET A 1 38.67 -14.81 -14.56
N GLY A 2 38.58 -13.70 -13.84
CA GLY A 2 37.36 -12.90 -13.81
C GLY A 2 37.61 -11.44 -13.46
N LYS A 3 36.90 -10.55 -14.16
CA LYS A 3 36.68 -9.13 -13.86
C LYS A 3 37.93 -8.23 -13.72
N LYS A 4 38.53 -7.81 -14.85
CA LYS A 4 39.48 -6.67 -14.90
C LYS A 4 39.30 -5.71 -16.09
N PHE A 5 38.14 -5.72 -16.76
CA PHE A 5 37.89 -4.87 -17.94
C PHE A 5 36.66 -3.95 -17.82
N LYS A 6 36.05 -3.84 -16.64
CA LYS A 6 34.92 -2.93 -16.41
C LYS A 6 35.32 -1.90 -15.36
N HIS A 7 35.30 -0.63 -15.75
CA HIS A 7 35.63 0.50 -14.90
C HIS A 7 34.35 1.32 -14.66
N TYR A 8 33.66 1.01 -13.57
CA TYR A 8 32.37 1.64 -13.23
C TYR A 8 32.51 3.10 -12.81
N ASP A 9 33.69 3.45 -12.29
CA ASP A 9 34.04 4.80 -11.82
C ASP A 9 34.70 5.64 -12.92
N HIS A 10 34.82 5.12 -14.15
CA HIS A 10 35.29 5.91 -15.29
C HIS A 10 34.31 7.07 -15.54
N GLU A 11 34.83 8.25 -15.88
CA GLU A 11 34.01 9.48 -16.03
C GLU A 11 32.84 9.30 -17.00
N ASP A 12 33.07 8.70 -18.18
CA ASP A 12 32.01 8.41 -19.14
C ASP A 12 30.93 7.45 -18.58
N ALA A 13 31.30 6.50 -17.71
CA ALA A 13 30.36 5.58 -17.09
C ALA A 13 29.55 6.25 -15.96
N VAL A 14 30.12 7.24 -15.28
CA VAL A 14 29.40 8.09 -14.32
C VAL A 14 28.43 9.00 -15.09
N ALA A 15 28.92 9.73 -16.08
CA ALA A 15 28.10 10.63 -16.90
C ALA A 15 26.94 9.90 -17.60
N ALA A 16 27.17 8.68 -18.11
CA ALA A 16 26.10 7.88 -18.71
C ALA A 16 25.02 7.46 -17.69
N ARG A 17 25.39 7.19 -16.43
CA ARG A 17 24.41 6.90 -15.37
C ARG A 17 23.64 8.16 -14.95
N ASP A 18 24.33 9.30 -14.87
CA ASP A 18 23.70 10.58 -14.57
C ASP A 18 22.66 10.94 -15.65
N ASN A 19 22.97 10.69 -16.93
CA ASN A 19 22.01 10.85 -18.02
C ASN A 19 20.76 9.98 -17.84
N VAL A 20 20.89 8.75 -17.30
CA VAL A 20 19.73 7.87 -17.04
C VAL A 20 18.89 8.39 -15.88
N ILE A 21 19.53 8.94 -14.84
CA ILE A 21 18.82 9.53 -13.70
C ILE A 21 18.04 10.78 -14.13
N ASN A 22 18.66 11.63 -14.94
CA ASN A 22 18.09 12.92 -15.36
C ASN A 22 17.25 12.82 -16.64
N ILE A 23 17.13 11.64 -17.26
CA ILE A 23 16.39 11.50 -18.53
C ILE A 23 14.95 11.97 -18.41
N ILE A 24 14.36 11.88 -17.22
CA ILE A 24 12.98 12.28 -16.98
C ILE A 24 12.79 13.79 -17.10
N ASP A 25 13.82 14.59 -16.86
CA ASP A 25 13.81 16.05 -16.99
C ASP A 25 13.82 16.51 -18.47
N GLU A 26 14.28 15.63 -19.36
CA GLU A 26 14.36 15.86 -20.81
C GLU A 26 13.13 15.32 -21.57
N VAL A 27 12.17 14.72 -20.87
CA VAL A 27 10.93 14.19 -21.45
C VAL A 27 9.80 15.17 -21.19
N GLU A 28 9.13 15.61 -22.26
CA GLU A 28 7.92 16.43 -22.13
C GLU A 28 6.89 15.71 -21.24
N PRO A 29 6.28 16.39 -20.24
CA PRO A 29 5.37 15.74 -19.30
C PRO A 29 4.22 14.97 -19.96
N GLU A 30 3.74 15.46 -21.11
CA GLU A 30 2.69 14.77 -21.89
C GLU A 30 3.15 13.41 -22.43
N ASP A 31 4.40 13.31 -22.89
CA ASP A 31 4.95 12.04 -23.41
C ASP A 31 5.11 11.01 -22.29
N LEU A 32 5.53 11.43 -21.10
CA LEU A 32 5.58 10.59 -19.91
C LEU A 32 4.17 10.07 -19.55
N VAL A 33 3.18 10.96 -19.48
CA VAL A 33 1.78 10.59 -19.20
C VAL A 33 1.24 9.63 -20.26
N ASN A 34 1.54 9.87 -21.53
CA ASN A 34 1.10 9.02 -22.63
C ASN A 34 1.79 7.65 -22.63
N ALA A 35 3.05 7.56 -22.20
CA ALA A 35 3.74 6.28 -21.99
C ALA A 35 3.03 5.45 -20.90
N ILE A 36 2.70 6.08 -19.75
CA ILE A 36 1.98 5.43 -18.65
C ILE A 36 0.60 4.96 -19.08
N LYS A 37 -0.20 5.83 -19.74
CA LYS A 37 -1.57 5.48 -20.18
C LYS A 37 -1.61 4.27 -21.12
N ARG A 38 -0.63 4.14 -22.01
CA ARG A 38 -0.56 3.07 -23.02
C ARG A 38 -0.09 1.73 -22.47
N ALA A 39 0.61 1.70 -21.33
CA ALA A 39 1.20 0.50 -20.77
C ALA A 39 0.49 0.10 -19.45
N PRO A 40 -0.45 -0.87 -19.47
CA PRO A 40 -1.22 -1.24 -18.28
C PRO A 40 -0.37 -1.68 -17.07
N SER A 41 0.73 -2.39 -17.30
CA SER A 41 1.65 -2.82 -16.23
C SER A 41 2.35 -1.63 -15.57
N LEU A 42 2.88 -0.71 -16.38
CA LEU A 42 3.48 0.53 -15.91
C LEU A 42 2.45 1.38 -15.17
N ARG A 43 1.24 1.50 -15.72
CA ARG A 43 0.13 2.22 -15.08
C ARG A 43 -0.18 1.67 -13.69
N GLY A 44 -0.32 0.35 -13.55
CA GLY A 44 -0.57 -0.27 -12.25
C GLY A 44 0.51 0.05 -11.22
N MET A 45 1.78 -0.07 -11.63
CA MET A 45 2.93 0.25 -10.76
C MET A 45 2.95 1.73 -10.35
N ILE A 46 2.81 2.65 -11.31
CA ILE A 46 2.83 4.09 -11.05
C ILE A 46 1.63 4.54 -10.21
N LEU A 47 0.44 3.93 -10.40
CA LEU A 47 -0.73 4.25 -9.59
C LEU A 47 -0.53 3.92 -8.10
N GLY A 48 0.28 2.92 -7.77
CA GLY A 48 0.68 2.64 -6.38
C GLY A 48 1.42 3.83 -5.76
N TYR A 49 2.50 4.27 -6.42
CA TYR A 49 3.26 5.44 -5.98
C TYR A 49 2.40 6.71 -5.93
N ILE A 50 1.57 6.96 -6.95
CA ILE A 50 0.66 8.12 -6.94
C ILE A 50 -0.33 8.05 -5.77
N ALA A 51 -0.87 6.87 -5.46
CA ALA A 51 -1.81 6.73 -4.35
C ALA A 51 -1.18 7.12 -3.01
N GLU A 52 0.08 6.76 -2.78
CA GLU A 52 0.82 7.16 -1.58
C GLU A 52 1.07 8.67 -1.52
N GLU A 53 1.53 9.28 -2.62
CA GLU A 53 1.76 10.73 -2.70
C GLU A 53 0.45 11.51 -2.51
N MET A 54 -0.66 11.00 -3.06
CA MET A 54 -1.96 11.63 -2.90
C MET A 54 -2.54 11.41 -1.50
N PHE A 55 -2.24 10.28 -0.85
CA PHE A 55 -2.62 10.05 0.54
C PHE A 55 -1.93 11.09 1.45
N GLU A 56 -0.64 11.31 1.27
CA GLU A 56 0.09 12.32 2.03
C GLU A 56 -0.51 13.72 1.83
N LYS A 57 -0.70 14.12 0.57
CA LYS A 57 -1.23 15.44 0.22
C LYS A 57 -2.67 15.71 0.64
N HIS A 58 -3.55 14.71 0.49
CA HIS A 58 -4.99 14.89 0.69
C HIS A 58 -5.47 14.42 2.06
N VAL A 59 -4.70 13.59 2.76
CA VAL A 59 -5.04 13.05 4.07
C VAL A 59 -4.10 13.55 5.13
N LEU A 60 -2.77 13.43 4.99
CA LEU A 60 -1.86 13.77 6.09
C LEU A 60 -1.61 15.28 6.23
N GLU A 61 -1.19 15.95 5.14
CA GLU A 61 -0.85 17.39 5.15
C GLU A 61 -1.96 18.31 5.70
N PRO A 62 -3.27 18.04 5.50
CA PRO A 62 -4.33 18.86 6.07
C PRO A 62 -4.51 18.75 7.59
N HIS A 63 -4.02 17.69 8.24
CA HIS A 63 -4.20 17.43 9.68
C HIS A 63 -2.97 17.93 10.44
N GLN A 64 -3.11 19.06 11.15
CA GLN A 64 -1.97 19.72 11.81
C GLN A 64 -1.46 18.99 13.04
N GLU A 65 -2.27 18.09 13.59
CA GLU A 65 -1.98 17.24 14.74
C GLU A 65 -1.29 15.92 14.37
N ILE A 66 -1.11 15.65 13.07
CA ILE A 66 -0.28 14.56 12.58
C ILE A 66 1.17 15.04 12.49
N ASP A 67 2.06 14.36 13.20
CA ASP A 67 3.48 14.66 13.28
C ASP A 67 4.34 13.48 12.79
N ASP A 68 5.62 13.74 12.51
CA ASP A 68 6.66 12.73 12.21
C ASP A 68 6.20 11.65 11.21
N VAL A 69 5.71 12.12 10.06
CA VAL A 69 5.33 11.31 8.91
C VAL A 69 6.58 10.69 8.29
N ARG A 70 6.59 9.36 8.16
CA ARG A 70 7.71 8.62 7.58
C ARG A 70 7.26 7.79 6.39
N LYS A 71 8.12 7.77 5.37
CA LYS A 71 8.03 6.87 4.22
C LYS A 71 9.02 5.74 4.39
N HIS A 72 8.59 4.52 4.07
CA HIS A 72 9.42 3.33 4.15
C HIS A 72 10.00 2.99 2.78
N ASP A 73 11.24 2.51 2.76
CA ASP A 73 11.92 2.13 1.53
C ASP A 73 11.49 0.73 1.08
N ASP A 74 10.92 0.64 -0.12
CA ASP A 74 10.51 -0.61 -0.78
C ASP A 74 11.66 -1.61 -1.01
N HIS A 75 12.91 -1.20 -0.81
CA HIS A 75 14.09 -2.05 -0.93
C HIS A 75 14.39 -2.88 0.34
N ASP A 76 13.89 -2.51 1.51
CA ASP A 76 13.99 -3.31 2.74
C ASP A 76 12.68 -4.06 3.04
N ARG A 77 12.32 -4.98 2.14
CA ARG A 77 11.05 -5.73 2.16
C ARG A 77 10.91 -6.71 3.33
N GLU A 78 12.01 -7.04 4.00
CA GLU A 78 11.98 -7.94 5.16
C GLU A 78 11.40 -7.20 6.39
N ASN A 79 11.66 -5.90 6.48
CA ASN A 79 11.24 -5.05 7.60
C ASN A 79 10.07 -4.11 7.25
N ASN A 80 9.96 -3.69 5.99
CA ASN A 80 8.98 -2.69 5.57
C ASN A 80 7.72 -3.36 5.00
N LYS A 81 6.69 -3.43 5.84
CA LYS A 81 5.37 -4.00 5.52
C LYS A 81 4.27 -2.94 5.40
N ILE A 82 4.68 -1.68 5.37
CA ILE A 82 3.85 -0.48 5.52
C ILE A 82 4.36 0.57 4.55
N ASP A 83 3.46 1.39 4.01
CA ASP A 83 3.83 2.42 3.02
C ASP A 83 4.13 3.76 3.71
N ARG A 84 3.41 4.02 4.82
CA ARG A 84 3.58 5.22 5.66
C ARG A 84 3.41 4.88 7.13
N ASP A 85 4.06 5.65 7.98
CA ASP A 85 3.65 5.79 9.37
C ASP A 85 3.67 7.26 9.79
N PHE A 86 2.96 7.58 10.87
CA PHE A 86 2.89 8.91 11.44
C PHE A 86 2.56 8.86 12.92
N VAL A 87 2.82 9.95 13.64
CA VAL A 87 2.44 10.14 15.04
C VAL A 87 1.17 10.96 15.13
N PHE A 88 0.24 10.51 15.99
CA PHE A 88 -0.94 11.26 16.36
C PHE A 88 -1.24 10.98 17.84
N ASN A 89 -1.42 12.03 18.65
CA ASN A 89 -1.68 11.93 20.09
C ASN A 89 -0.71 10.98 20.85
N GLY A 90 0.60 11.08 20.58
CA GLY A 90 1.61 10.27 21.27
C GLY A 90 1.63 8.79 20.86
N ARG A 91 0.98 8.43 19.75
CA ARG A 91 0.96 7.06 19.22
C ARG A 91 1.42 7.05 17.77
N ARG A 92 2.25 6.10 17.39
CA ARG A 92 2.64 5.85 16.00
C ARG A 92 1.67 4.88 15.34
N TYR A 93 1.06 5.31 14.24
CA TYR A 93 0.14 4.52 13.42
C TYR A 93 0.79 4.17 12.10
N THR A 94 0.49 2.97 11.61
CA THR A 94 1.04 2.43 10.37
C THR A 94 -0.04 2.22 9.31
N ILE A 95 0.24 2.67 8.09
CA ILE A 95 -0.69 2.66 6.96
C ILE A 95 -0.17 1.74 5.87
N GLN A 96 -1.08 0.94 5.32
CA GLN A 96 -0.90 0.28 4.04
C GLN A 96 -1.88 0.88 3.03
N ASN A 97 -1.36 1.53 1.99
CA ASN A 97 -2.11 1.97 0.83
C ASN A 97 -2.26 0.82 -0.17
N LYS A 98 -3.49 0.58 -0.62
CA LYS A 98 -3.79 -0.36 -1.70
C LYS A 98 -4.81 0.23 -2.65
N SER A 99 -4.70 -0.12 -3.93
CA SER A 99 -5.58 0.39 -4.97
C SER A 99 -6.69 -0.61 -5.34
N ILE A 100 -7.82 -0.06 -5.78
CA ILE A 100 -8.90 -0.83 -6.42
C ILE A 100 -8.38 -1.44 -7.72
N GLN A 101 -8.65 -2.73 -7.93
CA GLN A 101 -8.26 -3.43 -9.15
C GLN A 101 -9.19 -3.05 -10.30
N THR A 102 -8.66 -2.40 -11.34
CA THR A 102 -9.44 -1.89 -12.48
C THR A 102 -10.40 -2.93 -13.10
N ASN A 103 -9.94 -4.16 -13.28
CA ASN A 103 -10.73 -5.22 -13.94
C ASN A 103 -11.77 -5.86 -13.01
N SER A 104 -11.75 -5.56 -11.71
CA SER A 104 -12.73 -6.07 -10.75
C SER A 104 -13.93 -5.14 -10.60
N ILE A 105 -13.83 -3.90 -11.09
CA ILE A 105 -14.89 -2.90 -10.98
C ILE A 105 -16.10 -3.35 -11.79
N CYS A 106 -17.23 -3.54 -11.11
CA CYS A 106 -18.48 -3.95 -11.72
C CYS A 106 -19.69 -3.33 -11.02
N TRP A 107 -20.83 -3.36 -11.70
CA TRP A 107 -22.12 -3.12 -11.07
C TRP A 107 -22.61 -4.40 -10.41
N ASN A 108 -23.06 -4.32 -9.15
CA ASN A 108 -23.59 -5.45 -8.40
C ASN A 108 -25.11 -5.29 -8.22
N ASP A 109 -25.90 -6.03 -9.00
CA ASP A 109 -27.36 -5.95 -8.98
C ASP A 109 -27.98 -6.35 -7.63
N ASN A 110 -27.34 -7.23 -6.87
CA ASN A 110 -27.85 -7.65 -5.55
C ASN A 110 -27.70 -6.54 -4.51
N LEU A 111 -26.71 -5.67 -4.68
CA LEU A 111 -26.44 -4.54 -3.79
C LEU A 111 -27.00 -3.22 -4.33
N GLY A 112 -27.29 -3.15 -5.64
CA GLY A 112 -27.68 -1.91 -6.31
C GLY A 112 -26.57 -0.85 -6.30
N SER A 113 -25.30 -1.28 -6.33
CA SER A 113 -24.12 -0.41 -6.16
C SER A 113 -22.96 -0.85 -7.04
N LEU A 114 -21.94 0.00 -7.18
CA LEU A 114 -20.64 -0.45 -7.68
C LEU A 114 -19.98 -1.38 -6.64
N SER A 115 -19.18 -2.31 -7.12
CA SER A 115 -18.36 -3.23 -6.33
C SER A 115 -17.02 -3.44 -7.02
N ALA A 116 -15.97 -3.63 -6.24
CA ALA A 116 -14.64 -3.99 -6.74
C ALA A 116 -13.83 -4.73 -5.67
N ASP A 117 -12.72 -5.32 -6.12
CA ASP A 117 -11.70 -5.91 -5.26
C ASP A 117 -10.58 -4.90 -4.99
N VAL A 118 -10.12 -4.85 -3.75
CA VAL A 118 -8.90 -4.18 -3.32
C VAL A 118 -7.87 -5.26 -3.04
N GLN A 119 -6.71 -5.19 -3.69
CA GLN A 119 -5.64 -6.16 -3.43
C GLN A 119 -4.98 -5.87 -2.09
N ASN A 120 -5.04 -6.81 -1.15
CA ASN A 120 -4.52 -6.66 0.22
C ASN A 120 -3.53 -7.79 0.57
N ASP A 121 -2.50 -7.93 -0.26
CA ASP A 121 -1.36 -8.80 0.01
C ASP A 121 -0.04 -8.12 -0.32
N ALA A 122 1.05 -8.74 0.13
CA ALA A 122 2.38 -8.32 -0.24
C ALA A 122 2.68 -8.69 -1.69
N SER A 123 3.59 -7.94 -2.30
CA SER A 123 4.05 -8.14 -3.69
C SER A 123 4.70 -9.52 -3.90
N ASP A 124 5.45 -10.01 -2.91
CA ASP A 124 6.22 -11.25 -3.00
C ASP A 124 5.84 -12.25 -1.90
N LYS A 125 6.06 -13.53 -2.21
CA LYS A 125 5.90 -14.62 -1.25
C LYS A 125 7.09 -14.62 -0.28
N ARG A 126 6.79 -14.67 1.02
CA ARG A 126 7.79 -14.61 2.10
C ARG A 126 7.44 -15.57 3.24
N PRO A 127 8.43 -15.95 4.08
CA PRO A 127 8.15 -16.63 5.34
C PRO A 127 7.48 -15.66 6.31
N VAL A 128 6.36 -16.08 6.91
CA VAL A 128 5.66 -15.33 7.96
C VAL A 128 5.53 -16.22 9.19
N THR A 129 6.08 -15.76 10.32
CA THR A 129 5.89 -16.41 11.62
C THR A 129 4.57 -15.96 12.24
N LEU A 130 3.69 -16.93 12.52
CA LEU A 130 2.37 -16.74 13.09
C LEU A 130 2.41 -16.77 14.62
N PRO A 131 1.40 -16.22 15.33
CA PRO A 131 1.34 -16.21 16.79
C PRO A 131 1.38 -17.59 17.46
N ASN A 132 0.92 -18.65 16.78
CA ASN A 132 1.02 -20.02 17.26
C ASN A 132 2.42 -20.65 17.07
N GLY A 133 3.38 -19.89 16.54
CA GLY A 133 4.76 -20.34 16.28
C GLY A 133 4.97 -21.00 14.91
N ASN A 134 3.91 -21.24 14.14
CA ASN A 134 4.03 -21.79 12.79
C ASN A 134 4.68 -20.78 11.85
N VAL A 135 5.47 -21.27 10.89
CA VAL A 135 6.03 -20.45 9.80
C VAL A 135 5.38 -20.89 8.50
N VAL A 136 4.78 -19.93 7.78
CA VAL A 136 4.11 -20.17 6.50
C VAL A 136 4.72 -19.32 5.40
N GLU A 137 4.93 -19.92 4.23
CA GLU A 137 5.37 -19.22 3.03
C GLU A 137 4.16 -18.63 2.30
N THR A 138 4.02 -17.31 2.28
CA THR A 138 2.78 -16.63 1.89
C THR A 138 2.97 -15.20 1.35
N THR A 139 2.01 -14.72 0.53
CA THR A 139 1.87 -13.29 0.20
C THR A 139 0.94 -12.57 1.17
N ASN A 140 -0.04 -13.29 1.75
CA ASN A 140 -1.01 -12.77 2.72
C ASN A 140 -0.31 -12.03 3.86
N TYR A 141 -0.83 -10.85 4.21
CA TYR A 141 -0.43 -10.16 5.44
C TYR A 141 -0.90 -10.93 6.67
N LYS A 142 -0.11 -10.87 7.74
CA LYS A 142 -0.54 -11.29 9.06
C LYS A 142 -1.50 -10.22 9.62
N ARG A 143 -2.51 -10.66 10.37
CA ARG A 143 -3.36 -9.75 11.13
C ARG A 143 -2.49 -8.98 12.14
N GLY A 144 -2.55 -7.65 12.09
CA GLY A 144 -1.70 -6.72 12.84
C GLY A 144 -0.33 -6.42 12.21
N ASP A 145 -0.06 -6.81 10.95
CA ASP A 145 1.18 -6.38 10.25
C ASP A 145 1.21 -4.86 9.96
N TYR A 146 0.04 -4.20 9.97
CA TYR A 146 -0.15 -2.75 9.88
C TYR A 146 -1.44 -2.37 10.64
N ASP A 147 -1.67 -1.09 10.90
CA ASP A 147 -2.86 -0.62 11.64
C ASP A 147 -4.07 -0.40 10.73
N ILE A 148 -3.89 0.35 9.64
CA ILE A 148 -4.99 0.81 8.77
C ILE A 148 -4.68 0.50 7.30
N LEU A 149 -5.67 -0.06 6.61
CA LEU A 149 -5.72 -0.17 5.16
C LEU A 149 -6.37 1.10 4.61
N ALA A 150 -5.66 1.83 3.75
CA ALA A 150 -6.16 3.02 3.06
C ALA A 150 -6.33 2.74 1.56
N VAL A 151 -7.48 3.14 1.01
CA VAL A 151 -7.86 2.85 -0.39
C VAL A 151 -8.36 4.13 -1.06
N PRO A 152 -7.70 4.62 -2.13
CA PRO A 152 -8.20 5.78 -2.87
C PRO A 152 -9.52 5.43 -3.59
N LEU A 153 -10.53 6.26 -3.38
CA LEU A 153 -11.85 6.17 -4.00
C LEU A 153 -11.91 6.79 -5.40
N PHE A 154 -10.80 7.34 -5.89
CA PHE A 154 -10.71 7.96 -7.21
C PHE A 154 -11.33 7.11 -8.34
N PRO A 155 -11.14 5.77 -8.41
CA PRO A 155 -11.78 4.94 -9.44
C PRO A 155 -13.32 4.97 -9.44
N PHE A 156 -13.94 5.28 -8.30
CA PHE A 156 -15.39 5.43 -8.17
C PHE A 156 -15.87 6.87 -8.27
N THR A 157 -15.11 7.83 -7.74
CA THR A 157 -15.58 9.21 -7.54
C THR A 157 -14.93 10.24 -8.48
N GLY A 158 -13.78 9.91 -9.07
CA GLY A 158 -12.93 10.85 -9.79
C GLY A 158 -12.24 11.89 -8.88
N LYS A 159 -12.23 11.68 -7.56
CA LYS A 159 -11.63 12.56 -6.55
C LYS A 159 -10.68 11.79 -5.64
N TRP A 160 -9.71 12.49 -5.08
CA TRP A 160 -8.78 11.94 -4.08
C TRP A 160 -9.41 11.95 -2.69
N ASP A 161 -10.48 11.18 -2.57
CA ASP A 161 -11.05 10.76 -1.30
C ASP A 161 -10.56 9.34 -1.00
N PHE A 162 -10.58 8.92 0.27
CA PHE A 162 -10.08 7.62 0.70
C PHE A 162 -11.11 6.89 1.55
N ALA A 163 -11.07 5.56 1.48
CA ALA A 163 -11.76 4.67 2.39
C ALA A 163 -10.75 3.95 3.28
N TYR A 164 -11.11 3.77 4.53
CA TYR A 164 -10.26 3.20 5.57
C TYR A 164 -10.92 1.99 6.21
N LYS A 165 -10.08 1.03 6.58
CA LYS A 165 -10.46 -0.15 7.34
C LYS A 165 -9.31 -0.54 8.27
N ARG A 166 -9.60 -0.88 9.52
CA ARG A 166 -8.56 -1.39 10.43
C ARG A 166 -8.08 -2.74 9.90
N ASN A 167 -6.78 -3.02 9.96
CA ASN A 167 -6.21 -4.31 9.54
C ASN A 167 -6.92 -5.48 10.23
N ARG A 168 -7.21 -5.33 11.52
CA ARG A 168 -7.88 -6.36 12.31
C ARG A 168 -9.31 -6.63 11.83
N ASP A 169 -9.94 -5.72 11.11
CA ASP A 169 -11.30 -5.86 10.60
C ASP A 169 -11.32 -6.35 9.14
N CYS A 170 -10.16 -6.43 8.48
CA CYS A 170 -10.04 -7.04 7.15
C CYS A 170 -10.40 -8.53 7.18
N ARG A 171 -10.88 -9.04 6.04
CA ARG A 171 -11.29 -10.44 5.91
C ARG A 171 -10.10 -11.36 6.12
N LEU A 172 -10.38 -12.50 6.76
CA LEU A 172 -9.41 -13.57 6.91
C LEU A 172 -9.38 -14.47 5.67
N THR A 173 -8.24 -15.11 5.44
CA THR A 173 -8.12 -16.08 4.36
C THR A 173 -8.94 -17.34 4.65
N THR A 174 -9.66 -17.82 3.64
CA THR A 174 -10.37 -19.11 3.67
C THR A 174 -9.63 -20.18 2.86
N SER A 175 -8.41 -19.88 2.41
CA SER A 175 -7.67 -20.76 1.52
C SER A 175 -7.31 -22.06 2.23
N LYS A 176 -7.65 -23.19 1.61
CA LYS A 176 -7.35 -24.54 2.09
C LYS A 176 -5.84 -24.87 2.11
N LYS A 177 -4.99 -23.95 1.64
CA LYS A 177 -3.52 -24.08 1.74
C LYS A 177 -3.01 -23.95 3.19
N TYR A 178 -3.79 -23.31 4.06
CA TYR A 178 -3.46 -23.12 5.47
C TYR A 178 -4.32 -24.02 6.34
N SER A 179 -3.81 -24.38 7.51
CA SER A 179 -4.61 -25.02 8.54
C SER A 179 -5.70 -24.06 9.04
N THR A 180 -6.80 -24.60 9.56
CA THR A 180 -7.87 -23.77 10.17
C THR A 180 -7.35 -22.92 11.31
N GLU A 181 -6.33 -23.40 12.04
CA GLU A 181 -5.68 -22.65 13.10
C GLU A 181 -4.87 -21.47 12.54
N ASP A 182 -4.17 -21.62 11.41
CA ASP A 182 -3.36 -20.55 10.82
C ASP A 182 -4.21 -19.49 10.10
N GLN A 183 -5.36 -19.89 9.53
CA GLN A 183 -6.26 -19.00 8.79
C GLN A 183 -6.69 -17.78 9.61
N GLN A 184 -6.84 -17.91 10.93
CA GLN A 184 -7.25 -16.81 11.81
C GLN A 184 -6.21 -15.69 11.95
N TYR A 185 -4.96 -15.95 11.55
CA TYR A 185 -3.84 -15.02 11.66
C TYR A 185 -3.47 -14.36 10.32
N LEU A 186 -4.11 -14.75 9.22
CA LEU A 186 -3.77 -14.29 7.87
C LEU A 186 -4.96 -13.61 7.21
N LEU A 187 -4.73 -12.43 6.65
CA LEU A 187 -5.74 -11.71 5.87
C LEU A 187 -5.96 -12.40 4.51
N ALA A 188 -7.14 -12.22 3.92
CA ALA A 188 -7.38 -12.56 2.52
C ALA A 188 -6.53 -11.68 1.61
N THR A 189 -6.16 -12.18 0.43
CA THR A 189 -5.37 -11.41 -0.55
C THR A 189 -6.16 -10.29 -1.21
N THR A 190 -7.48 -10.29 -1.04
CA THR A 190 -8.35 -9.20 -1.49
C THR A 190 -9.37 -8.85 -0.41
N GLU A 191 -9.73 -7.57 -0.36
CA GLU A 191 -10.94 -7.06 0.29
C GLU A 191 -11.99 -6.71 -0.78
N VAL A 192 -13.26 -6.68 -0.39
CA VAL A 192 -14.34 -6.19 -1.26
C VAL A 192 -14.72 -4.79 -0.80
N ILE A 193 -14.84 -3.88 -1.75
CA ILE A 193 -15.27 -2.50 -1.52
C ILE A 193 -16.44 -2.18 -2.45
N THR A 194 -17.41 -1.42 -1.94
CA THR A 194 -18.58 -0.97 -2.71
C THR A 194 -18.60 0.53 -2.84
N TYR A 195 -19.36 1.05 -3.80
CA TYR A 195 -19.68 2.48 -3.84
C TYR A 195 -21.18 2.70 -4.12
N PRO A 196 -21.94 3.33 -3.20
CA PRO A 196 -21.53 3.86 -1.88
C PRO A 196 -20.88 2.81 -0.97
N LEU A 197 -20.03 3.28 -0.03
CA LEU A 197 -19.31 2.41 0.89
C LEU A 197 -20.28 1.62 1.77
N SER A 198 -19.94 0.35 2.04
CA SER A 198 -20.59 -0.42 3.08
C SER A 198 -20.11 0.04 4.47
N GLU A 199 -20.83 -0.35 5.52
CA GLU A 199 -20.51 -0.03 6.91
C GLU A 199 -19.15 -0.58 7.40
N GLU A 200 -18.53 -1.49 6.64
CA GLU A 200 -17.20 -2.03 6.96
C GLU A 200 -16.05 -1.03 6.65
N TRP A 201 -16.36 0.08 5.99
CA TRP A 201 -15.41 1.11 5.58
C TRP A 201 -15.85 2.46 6.13
N THR A 202 -14.89 3.28 6.56
CA THR A 202 -15.12 4.69 6.89
C THR A 202 -14.35 5.59 5.93
N THR A 203 -14.79 6.84 5.75
CA THR A 203 -14.03 7.89 5.06
C THR A 203 -13.34 8.84 6.04
N ASP A 204 -13.51 8.62 7.33
CA ASP A 204 -12.91 9.41 8.40
C ASP A 204 -11.75 8.62 9.01
N ILE A 205 -10.53 9.10 8.83
CA ILE A 205 -9.35 8.43 9.37
C ILE A 205 -9.26 8.61 10.88
N GLU A 206 -9.70 9.76 11.41
CA GLU A 206 -9.61 10.08 12.85
C GLU A 206 -10.47 9.11 13.68
N GLU A 207 -11.60 8.64 13.14
CA GLU A 207 -12.42 7.59 13.76
C GLU A 207 -11.66 6.28 14.03
N LEU A 208 -10.52 6.06 13.36
CA LEU A 208 -9.66 4.90 13.55
C LEU A 208 -8.44 5.18 14.44
N LEU A 209 -8.09 6.45 14.69
CA LEU A 209 -6.90 6.85 15.46
C LEU A 209 -7.20 6.88 16.97
N ASP A 210 -7.48 5.71 17.53
CA ASP A 210 -7.82 5.51 18.94
C ASP A 210 -6.79 4.62 19.67
N ASP A 211 -6.87 4.58 21.01
CA ASP A 211 -5.94 3.83 21.88
C ASP A 211 -5.93 2.31 21.63
N SER A 212 -6.89 1.77 20.88
CA SER A 212 -6.91 0.37 20.48
C SER A 212 -6.07 0.08 19.23
N LEU A 213 -5.47 1.10 18.62
CA LEU A 213 -4.55 1.05 17.48
C LEU A 213 -3.27 1.85 17.76
N GLY A 214 -2.26 1.66 16.90
CA GLY A 214 -0.98 2.34 17.01
C GLY A 214 -0.16 1.91 18.23
N GLN A 215 1.11 2.27 18.24
CA GLN A 215 2.05 1.99 19.34
C GLN A 215 2.36 3.28 20.09
N GLU A 216 2.28 3.27 21.42
CA GLU A 216 2.74 4.41 22.23
C GLU A 216 4.20 4.70 21.91
N ILE A 217 4.50 5.99 21.70
CA ILE A 217 5.88 6.43 21.60
C ILE A 217 6.35 6.72 23.02
N ASP A 218 7.39 6.01 23.47
CA ASP A 218 8.06 6.37 24.71
C ASP A 218 8.68 7.76 24.52
N GLU A 219 8.31 8.73 25.37
CA GLU A 219 9.02 10.01 25.43
C GLU A 219 10.43 9.75 26.00
N GLU A 220 11.46 9.80 25.14
CA GLU A 220 12.87 9.79 25.56
C GLU A 220 13.27 11.05 26.34
#